data_AF-A0A7C1RUT6-F1
#
_entry.id   AF-A0A7C1RUT6-F1
#
_cell.length_a   1.000
_cell.length_b   1.000
_cell.length_c   1.000
_cell.angle_alpha   90.00
_cell.angle_beta   90.00
_cell.angle_gamma   90.00
#
_symmetry.space_group_name_H-M   'P 1'
#
loop_
_entity.id
_entity.type
_entity.pdbx_description
1 polymer ?
#
loop_
_entity_poly.entity_id
_entity_poly.type
_entity_poly.pdbx_seq_one_letter_code
_entity_poly.pdbx_strand_id
1 'polypeptide(L)'
;MELKQLLLLKEKGESNRSCERILGIHRNTINHYVRLFRASGLSYRNLCSLDEKALQELFPYKETIDEYVSILVDREWEEKQNKKIKNLIKNARFRFEATLQDIDYTANRQLDKNTFQRLALLGFIPNKENIIITGATGTGKSYLAQA
;
A
#
# COMPACT_ATOMS: atom_id res chain seq x y z
N MET A 1 -9.82 10.10 -11.91
CA MET A 1 -11.23 10.13 -12.35
C MET A 1 -11.41 11.35 -13.24
N GLU A 2 -11.81 11.18 -14.50
CA GLU A 2 -11.92 12.35 -15.41
C GLU A 2 -13.26 13.06 -15.22
N LEU A 3 -13.31 14.01 -14.27
CA LEU A 3 -14.44 14.93 -14.07
C LEU A 3 -14.88 15.58 -15.39
N LYS A 4 -13.94 15.84 -16.31
CA LYS A 4 -14.21 16.30 -17.68
C LYS A 4 -15.08 15.36 -18.48
N GLN A 5 -14.81 14.05 -18.46
CA GLN A 5 -15.64 13.08 -19.19
C GLN A 5 -17.07 13.07 -18.65
N LEU A 6 -17.24 13.14 -17.33
CA LEU A 6 -18.56 13.24 -16.72
C LEU A 6 -19.27 14.55 -17.14
N LEU A 7 -18.58 15.69 -17.11
CA LEU A 7 -19.13 16.97 -17.53
C LEU A 7 -19.56 16.97 -19.01
N LEU A 8 -18.74 16.42 -19.90
CA LEU A 8 -19.06 16.26 -21.33
C LEU A 8 -20.31 15.40 -21.55
N LEU A 9 -20.45 14.29 -20.81
CA LEU A 9 -21.66 13.45 -20.90
C LEU A 9 -22.89 14.19 -20.38
N LYS A 10 -22.76 14.96 -19.30
CA LYS A 10 -23.86 15.76 -18.75
C LYS A 10 -24.25 16.93 -19.67
N GLU A 11 -23.29 17.54 -20.36
CA GLU A 11 -23.53 18.57 -21.39
C GLU A 11 -24.29 17.99 -22.59
N LYS A 12 -23.98 16.76 -23.00
CA LYS A 12 -24.72 16.01 -24.04
C LYS A 12 -26.13 15.56 -23.61
N GLY A 13 -26.53 15.82 -22.36
CA GLY A 13 -27.86 15.47 -21.86
C GLY A 13 -28.01 14.02 -21.40
N GLU A 14 -26.91 13.28 -21.21
CA GLU A 14 -26.97 11.87 -20.79
C GLU A 14 -27.56 11.73 -19.38
N SER A 15 -28.38 10.69 -19.20
CA SER A 15 -28.94 10.33 -17.89
C SER A 15 -27.84 9.78 -16.97
N ASN A 16 -28.04 9.89 -15.65
CA ASN A 16 -27.02 9.40 -14.69
C ASN A 16 -26.82 7.87 -14.79
N ARG A 17 -27.85 7.13 -15.22
CA ARG A 17 -27.77 5.69 -15.49
C ARG A 17 -26.98 5.38 -16.76
N SER A 18 -27.02 6.26 -17.76
CA SER A 18 -26.21 6.14 -18.97
C SER A 18 -24.73 6.41 -18.63
N CYS A 19 -24.46 7.49 -17.88
CA CYS A 19 -23.13 7.82 -17.40
C CYS A 19 -22.47 6.69 -16.59
N GLU A 20 -23.25 5.97 -15.76
CA GLU A 20 -22.75 4.82 -14.98
C GLU A 20 -22.22 3.71 -15.87
N ARG A 21 -22.93 3.38 -16.96
CA ARG A 21 -22.49 2.36 -17.91
C ARG A 21 -21.28 2.78 -18.74
N ILE A 22 -21.23 4.07 -19.12
CA ILE A 22 -20.17 4.59 -19.99
C ILE A 22 -18.86 4.76 -19.22
N LEU A 23 -18.91 5.31 -18.01
CA LEU A 23 -17.72 5.63 -17.21
C LEU A 23 -17.29 4.47 -16.31
N GLY A 24 -18.14 3.45 -16.11
CA GLY A 24 -17.91 2.38 -15.13
C GLY A 24 -17.94 2.87 -13.67
N ILE A 25 -18.48 4.07 -13.43
CA ILE A 25 -18.56 4.70 -12.11
C ILE A 25 -19.98 4.52 -11.58
N HIS A 26 -20.13 4.07 -10.33
CA HIS A 26 -21.43 3.85 -9.72
C HIS A 26 -22.30 5.13 -9.70
N ARG A 27 -23.60 4.98 -9.95
CA ARG A 27 -24.57 6.11 -10.05
C ARG A 27 -24.59 7.04 -8.84
N ASN A 28 -24.26 6.55 -7.64
CA ASN A 28 -24.25 7.38 -6.43
C ASN A 28 -23.14 8.43 -6.46
N THR A 29 -21.98 8.06 -6.98
CA THR A 29 -20.83 8.95 -7.20
C THR A 29 -21.17 9.99 -8.25
N ILE A 30 -21.81 9.59 -9.34
CA ILE A 30 -22.33 10.52 -10.37
C ILE A 30 -23.36 11.47 -9.76
N ASN A 31 -24.31 10.98 -8.97
CA ASN A 31 -25.32 11.80 -8.29
C ASN A 31 -24.69 12.80 -7.30
N HIS A 32 -23.58 12.43 -6.67
CA HIS A 32 -22.83 13.32 -5.80
C HIS A 32 -22.19 14.46 -6.60
N TYR A 33 -21.44 14.14 -7.66
CA TYR A 33 -20.81 15.15 -8.52
C TYR A 33 -21.83 16.05 -9.22
N VAL A 34 -22.93 15.51 -9.75
CA VAL A 34 -23.99 16.32 -10.35
C VAL A 34 -24.62 17.28 -9.33
N ARG A 35 -24.74 16.88 -8.06
CA ARG A 35 -25.18 17.80 -6.99
C ARG A 35 -24.16 18.90 -6.74
N LEU A 36 -22.87 18.59 -6.72
CA LEU A 36 -21.80 19.58 -6.57
C LEU A 36 -21.75 20.57 -7.74
N PHE A 37 -21.86 20.09 -8.98
CA PHE A 37 -21.90 20.94 -10.17
C PHE A 37 -23.10 21.89 -10.16
N ARG A 38 -24.26 21.44 -9.67
CA ARG A 38 -25.43 22.31 -9.50
C ARG A 38 -25.22 23.33 -8.37
N ALA A 39 -24.56 22.93 -7.29
CA ALA A 39 -24.28 23.80 -6.15
C ALA A 39 -23.25 24.90 -6.47
N SER A 40 -22.34 24.68 -7.44
CA SER A 40 -21.39 25.72 -7.86
C SER A 40 -22.04 26.86 -8.64
N GLY A 41 -23.28 26.70 -9.11
CA GLY A 41 -24.01 27.71 -9.89
C GLY A 41 -23.45 27.94 -11.31
N LEU A 42 -22.44 27.18 -11.73
CA LEU A 42 -21.82 27.29 -13.05
C LEU A 42 -22.51 26.36 -14.06
N SER A 43 -22.62 26.80 -15.32
CA SER A 43 -23.10 25.95 -16.40
C SER A 43 -22.09 24.84 -16.72
N TYR A 44 -22.57 23.68 -17.21
CA TYR A 44 -21.68 22.59 -17.60
C TYR A 44 -20.67 23.01 -18.67
N ARG A 45 -21.06 23.88 -19.60
CA ARG A 45 -20.17 24.42 -20.63
C ARG A 45 -19.02 25.24 -20.05
N ASN A 46 -19.30 26.04 -19.03
CA ASN A 46 -18.25 26.80 -18.32
C ASN A 46 -17.33 25.86 -17.54
N LEU A 47 -17.89 24.83 -16.90
CA LEU A 47 -17.09 23.82 -16.19
C LEU A 47 -16.22 23.00 -17.16
N CYS A 48 -16.69 22.66 -18.35
CA CYS A 48 -15.91 22.00 -19.40
C CYS A 48 -14.72 22.84 -19.89
N SER A 49 -14.86 24.17 -19.85
CA SER A 49 -13.79 25.10 -20.27
C SER A 49 -12.68 25.27 -19.23
N LEU A 50 -12.90 24.81 -17.99
CA LEU A 50 -11.89 24.85 -16.94
C LEU A 50 -10.81 23.78 -17.18
N ASP A 51 -9.62 24.09 -16.70
CA ASP A 51 -8.52 23.15 -16.61
C ASP A 51 -8.78 22.10 -15.53
N GLU A 52 -8.12 20.94 -15.66
CA GLU A 52 -8.31 19.83 -14.72
C GLU A 52 -7.90 20.17 -13.29
N LYS A 53 -6.90 21.05 -13.13
CA LYS A 53 -6.43 21.47 -11.82
C LYS A 53 -7.48 22.32 -11.10
N ALA A 54 -8.06 23.33 -11.76
CA ALA A 54 -9.16 24.10 -11.20
C ALA A 54 -10.40 23.23 -10.89
N LEU A 55 -10.70 22.23 -11.74
CA LEU A 55 -11.80 21.29 -11.48
C LEU A 55 -11.56 20.43 -10.23
N GLN A 56 -10.34 19.96 -10.01
CA GLN A 56 -10.00 19.20 -8.79
C GLN A 56 -10.04 20.07 -7.53
N GLU A 57 -9.63 21.34 -7.62
CA GLU A 57 -9.73 22.28 -6.49
C GLU A 57 -11.18 22.62 -6.15
N LEU A 58 -12.04 22.81 -7.16
CA LEU A 58 -13.46 23.11 -6.98
C LEU A 58 -14.27 21.89 -6.53
N PHE A 59 -13.91 20.70 -7.01
CA PHE A 59 -14.61 19.44 -6.74
C PHE A 59 -13.61 18.38 -6.28
N PRO A 60 -13.07 18.52 -5.05
CA PRO A 60 -12.11 17.58 -4.52
C PRO A 60 -12.71 16.18 -4.53
N TYR A 61 -11.89 15.21 -4.92
CA TYR A 61 -12.27 13.80 -4.91
C TYR A 61 -12.65 13.42 -3.49
N LYS A 62 -13.94 13.14 -3.28
CA LYS A 62 -14.41 12.55 -2.04
C LYS A 62 -14.50 11.05 -2.28
N GLU A 63 -13.64 10.30 -1.59
CA GLU A 63 -13.68 8.85 -1.60
C GLU A 63 -15.12 8.39 -1.40
N THR A 64 -15.56 7.50 -2.27
CA THR A 64 -16.86 6.86 -2.10
C THR A 64 -16.88 6.07 -0.79
N ILE A 65 -18.07 5.80 -0.25
CA ILE A 65 -18.19 5.00 0.98
C ILE A 65 -17.48 3.64 0.79
N ASP A 66 -17.60 3.04 -0.39
CA ASP A 66 -16.98 1.76 -0.71
C ASP A 66 -15.45 1.83 -0.71
N GLU A 67 -14.86 2.88 -1.30
CA GLU A 67 -13.41 3.12 -1.25
C GLU A 67 -12.91 3.37 0.16
N TYR A 68 -13.64 4.19 0.93
CA TYR A 68 -13.28 4.46 2.31
C TYR A 68 -13.32 3.19 3.17
N VAL A 69 -14.33 2.33 2.97
CA VAL A 69 -14.41 1.02 3.63
C VAL A 69 -13.24 0.12 3.22
N SER A 70 -12.87 0.10 1.94
CA SER A 70 -11.68 -0.66 1.47
C SER A 70 -10.43 -0.22 2.21
N ILE A 71 -10.18 1.09 2.30
CA ILE A 71 -9.02 1.66 2.99
C ILE A 71 -9.01 1.27 4.48
N LEU A 72 -10.17 1.28 5.14
CA LEU A 72 -10.28 0.85 6.53
C LEU A 72 -9.98 -0.64 6.71
N VAL A 73 -10.48 -1.48 5.80
CA VAL A 73 -10.23 -2.94 5.82
C VAL A 73 -8.74 -3.22 5.62
N ASP A 74 -8.11 -2.54 4.67
CA ASP A 74 -6.67 -2.71 4.40
C ASP A 74 -5.82 -2.31 5.62
N ARG A 75 -6.15 -1.18 6.27
CA ARG A 75 -5.48 -0.75 7.51
C ARG A 75 -5.63 -1.75 8.64
N GLU A 76 -6.84 -2.24 8.89
CA GLU A 76 -7.10 -3.24 9.93
C GLU A 76 -6.34 -4.55 9.65
N TRP A 77 -6.24 -4.93 8.39
CA TRP A 77 -5.45 -6.09 7.98
C TRP A 77 -3.95 -5.89 8.28
N GLU A 78 -3.38 -4.75 7.90
CA GLU A 78 -2.00 -4.39 8.21
C GLU A 78 -1.73 -4.38 9.72
N GLU A 79 -2.62 -3.78 10.52
CA GLU A 79 -2.50 -3.76 11.97
C GLU A 79 -2.50 -5.17 12.58
N LYS A 80 -3.37 -6.06 12.08
CA LYS A 80 -3.38 -7.47 12.48
C LYS A 80 -2.07 -8.18 12.15
N GLN A 81 -1.52 -7.99 10.96
CA GLN A 81 -0.23 -8.58 10.59
C GLN A 81 0.91 -8.04 11.47
N ASN A 82 0.94 -6.73 11.69
CA ASN A 82 1.94 -6.08 12.55
C ASN A 82 1.86 -6.59 13.99
N LYS A 83 0.65 -6.75 14.54
CA LYS A 83 0.44 -7.31 15.88
C LYS A 83 0.91 -8.77 15.96
N LYS A 84 0.64 -9.57 14.93
CA LYS A 84 1.13 -10.96 14.83
C LYS A 84 2.66 -11.01 14.85
N ILE A 85 3.32 -10.21 14.02
CA ILE A 85 4.79 -10.14 13.96
C ILE A 85 5.37 -9.74 15.32
N LYS A 86 4.87 -8.67 15.94
CA LYS A 86 5.30 -8.21 17.27
C LYS A 86 5.16 -9.31 18.33
N ASN A 87 4.05 -10.04 18.32
CA ASN A 87 3.83 -11.15 19.24
C ASN A 87 4.80 -12.32 19.00
N LEU A 88 5.08 -12.66 17.74
CA LEU A 88 6.05 -13.71 17.40
C LEU A 88 7.46 -13.34 17.87
N ILE A 89 7.91 -12.11 17.62
CA ILE A 89 9.21 -11.60 18.10
C ILE A 89 9.28 -11.65 19.63
N LYS A 90 8.22 -11.19 20.32
CA LYS A 90 8.15 -11.23 21.79
C LYS A 90 8.21 -12.66 22.33
N ASN A 91 7.52 -13.60 21.68
CA ASN A 91 7.49 -15.01 22.08
C ASN A 91 8.80 -15.73 21.80
N ALA A 92 9.54 -15.34 20.76
CA ALA A 92 10.85 -15.90 20.44
C ALA A 92 11.91 -15.59 21.50
N ARG A 93 11.70 -14.54 22.33
CA ARG A 93 12.59 -14.16 23.44
C ARG A 93 14.06 -14.05 23.00
N PHE A 94 14.29 -13.35 21.89
CA PHE A 94 15.64 -13.11 21.40
C PHE A 94 16.48 -12.41 22.48
N ARG A 95 17.73 -12.83 22.62
CA ARG A 95 18.66 -12.25 23.60
C ARG A 95 19.15 -10.88 23.12
N PHE A 96 19.29 -10.73 21.81
CA PHE A 96 19.74 -9.51 21.15
C PHE A 96 18.71 -9.13 20.10
N GLU A 97 18.41 -7.83 19.98
CA GLU A 97 17.72 -7.28 18.81
C GLU A 97 18.75 -7.18 17.69
N ALA A 98 18.95 -8.29 16.97
CA ALA A 98 19.86 -8.37 15.85
C ALA A 98 19.05 -8.32 14.55
N THR A 99 19.49 -7.51 13.60
CA THR A 99 18.95 -7.52 12.25
C THR A 99 20.04 -7.85 11.25
N LEU A 100 19.64 -8.33 10.07
CA LEU A 100 20.55 -8.58 8.95
C LEU A 100 21.42 -7.36 8.58
N GLN A 101 20.92 -6.15 8.82
CA GLN A 101 21.63 -4.90 8.53
C GLN A 101 22.74 -4.61 9.54
N ASP A 102 22.63 -5.11 10.76
CA ASP A 102 23.63 -4.94 11.82
C ASP A 102 24.82 -5.88 11.66
N ILE A 103 24.76 -6.81 10.70
CA ILE A 103 25.83 -7.76 10.44
C ILE A 103 26.98 -7.06 9.72
N ASP A 104 28.12 -6.97 10.39
CA ASP A 104 29.36 -6.51 9.79
C ASP A 104 30.00 -7.60 8.91
N TYR A 105 29.99 -7.38 7.60
CA TYR A 105 30.58 -8.23 6.57
C TYR A 105 32.03 -7.85 6.21
N THR A 106 32.68 -6.98 6.98
CA THR A 106 34.07 -6.57 6.69
C THR A 106 35.05 -7.74 6.72
N ALA A 107 36.15 -7.58 5.97
CA ALA A 107 37.11 -8.62 5.61
C ALA A 107 37.70 -9.42 6.80
N ASN A 108 37.69 -8.86 8.02
CA ASN A 108 38.24 -9.50 9.21
C ASN A 108 37.40 -10.71 9.71
N ARG A 109 36.16 -10.88 9.26
CA ARG A 109 35.28 -12.01 9.66
C ARG A 109 35.11 -13.08 8.58
N GLN A 110 35.58 -12.85 7.35
CA GLN A 110 35.42 -13.76 6.21
C GLN A 110 33.97 -14.25 6.01
N LEU A 111 32.98 -13.38 6.25
CA LEU A 111 31.57 -13.70 6.05
C LEU A 111 31.17 -13.46 4.59
N ASP A 112 30.72 -14.51 3.90
CA ASP A 112 30.18 -14.36 2.54
C ASP A 112 28.77 -13.74 2.57
N LYS A 113 28.71 -12.46 2.20
CA LYS A 113 27.46 -11.69 2.11
C LYS A 113 26.43 -12.36 1.21
N ASN A 114 26.85 -12.97 0.10
CA ASN A 114 25.92 -13.62 -0.84
C ASN A 114 25.26 -14.86 -0.24
N THR A 115 25.97 -15.61 0.59
CA THR A 115 25.41 -16.75 1.31
C THR A 115 24.43 -16.29 2.38
N PHE A 116 24.79 -15.27 3.17
CA PHE A 116 23.90 -14.77 4.23
C PHE A 116 22.62 -14.12 3.69
N GLN A 117 22.70 -13.39 2.58
CA GLN A 117 21.51 -12.89 1.88
C GLN A 117 20.60 -14.01 1.37
N ARG A 118 21.17 -15.13 0.87
CA ARG A 118 20.39 -16.31 0.48
C ARG A 118 19.69 -16.97 1.67
N LEU A 119 20.37 -17.06 2.82
CA LEU A 119 19.77 -17.56 4.05
C LEU A 119 18.64 -16.64 4.56
N ALA A 120 18.79 -15.32 4.41
CA ALA A 120 17.77 -14.34 4.80
C ALA A 120 16.45 -14.47 4.01
N LEU A 121 16.46 -15.11 2.83
CA LEU A 121 15.25 -15.44 2.07
C LEU A 121 14.47 -16.63 2.66
N LEU A 122 15.01 -17.28 3.71
CA LEU A 122 14.38 -18.39 4.43
C LEU A 122 14.04 -19.61 3.56
N GLY A 123 14.67 -19.76 2.39
CA GLY A 123 14.42 -20.85 1.44
C GLY A 123 14.76 -22.25 1.99
N PHE A 124 15.62 -22.33 3.00
CA PHE A 124 15.96 -23.58 3.69
C PHE A 124 14.76 -24.16 4.46
N ILE A 125 13.78 -23.34 4.88
CA ILE A 125 12.58 -23.79 5.61
C ILE A 125 11.70 -24.70 4.75
N PRO A 126 11.21 -24.28 3.56
CA PRO A 126 10.41 -25.16 2.70
C PRO A 126 11.22 -26.36 2.19
N ASN A 127 12.53 -26.19 1.98
CA ASN A 127 13.42 -27.26 1.53
C ASN A 127 13.81 -28.25 2.64
N LYS A 128 13.45 -27.97 3.90
CA LYS A 128 13.82 -28.77 5.08
C LYS A 128 15.34 -28.97 5.22
N GLU A 129 16.10 -27.94 4.86
CA GLU A 129 17.56 -27.94 4.93
C GLU A 129 18.04 -27.49 6.32
N ASN A 130 19.10 -28.13 6.81
CA ASN A 130 19.69 -27.80 8.10
C ASN A 130 20.81 -26.76 7.92
N ILE A 131 20.79 -25.71 8.73
CA ILE A 131 21.89 -24.73 8.80
C ILE A 131 22.76 -25.03 10.02
N ILE A 132 24.07 -25.13 9.79
CA ILE A 132 25.06 -25.34 10.84
C ILE A 132 26.02 -24.14 10.84
N ILE A 133 26.10 -23.43 11.97
CA ILE A 133 27.00 -22.29 12.15
C ILE A 133 28.19 -22.73 13.02
N THR A 134 29.39 -22.77 12.44
CA THR A 134 30.62 -23.22 13.11
C THR A 134 31.65 -22.10 13.25
N GLY A 135 32.53 -22.18 14.27
CA GLY A 135 33.64 -21.24 14.47
C GLY A 135 34.08 -21.11 15.94
N ALA A 136 35.20 -20.41 16.20
CA ALA A 136 35.75 -20.21 17.54
C ALA A 136 34.80 -19.45 18.49
N THR A 137 34.85 -19.70 19.81
CA THR A 137 34.02 -18.99 20.79
C THR A 137 34.25 -17.47 20.73
N GLY A 138 33.21 -16.67 20.93
CA GLY A 138 33.32 -15.19 20.90
C GLY A 138 33.23 -14.55 19.50
N THR A 139 33.13 -15.33 18.41
CA THR A 139 33.04 -14.78 17.04
C THR A 139 31.65 -14.26 16.64
N GLY A 140 30.69 -14.15 17.57
CA GLY A 140 29.36 -13.61 17.29
C GLY A 140 28.36 -14.59 16.65
N LYS A 141 28.63 -15.91 16.64
CA LYS A 141 27.70 -16.92 16.08
C LYS A 141 26.28 -16.85 16.64
N SER A 142 26.13 -16.64 17.95
CA SER A 142 24.82 -16.49 18.58
C SER A 142 24.07 -15.22 18.15
N TYR A 143 24.82 -14.18 17.77
CA TYR A 143 24.25 -12.95 17.23
C TYR A 143 23.81 -13.17 15.78
N LEU A 144 24.66 -13.79 14.95
CA LEU A 144 24.33 -14.17 13.57
C LEU A 144 23.13 -15.14 13.48
N ALA A 145 22.97 -16.04 14.45
CA ALA A 145 21.83 -16.97 14.49
C ALA A 145 20.50 -16.31 14.89
N GLN A 146 20.55 -15.13 15.51
CA GLN A 146 19.37 -14.37 15.93
C GLN A 146 18.98 -13.27 14.94
N ALA A 147 19.92 -12.82 14.11
CA ALA A 147 19.73 -11.82 13.05
C ALA A 147 18.99 -12.39 11.83
#